data_AF-A0A947A1A9-F1
#
_entry.id   AF-A0A947A1A9-F1
#
_cell.length_a   1.000
_cell.length_b   1.000
_cell.length_c   1.000
_cell.angle_alpha   90.00
_cell.angle_beta   90.00
_cell.angle_gamma   90.00
#
_symmetry.space_group_name_H-M   'P 1'
#
loop_
_entity.id
_entity.type
_entity.pdbx_description
1 polymer ?
#
loop_
_entity_poly.entity_id
_entity_poly.type
_entity_poly.pdbx_seq_one_letter_code
_entity_poly.pdbx_strand_id
1 'polypeptide(L)'
;MKRFHSLFLAAILASLMIGCSATNRLTMGITEPAIVTLSPEAKKIGIINRSLPSEKNKNADKIDQILSAEGKLLDLEGAQAAVEALSRVLRQNDTFEEIKIINDEAIKKGLSILPASLSWEEVERLCKENGVDVIFSLALYDTDTRV
;
A
#
# COMPACT_ATOMS: atom_id res chain seq x y z
N MET A 1 7.38 -34.01 49.86
CA MET A 1 7.47 -32.69 49.21
C MET A 1 8.47 -32.65 48.03
N LYS A 2 9.72 -33.12 48.15
CA LYS A 2 10.71 -33.10 47.04
C LYS A 2 10.25 -33.84 45.77
N ARG A 3 9.61 -35.01 45.89
CA ARG A 3 9.05 -35.76 44.75
C ARG A 3 7.90 -35.02 44.05
N PHE A 4 7.06 -34.31 44.81
CA PHE A 4 5.95 -33.53 44.25
C PHE A 4 6.47 -32.29 43.50
N HIS A 5 7.50 -31.63 44.03
CA HIS A 5 8.15 -30.50 43.37
C HIS A 5 8.88 -30.92 42.08
N SER A 6 9.51 -32.10 42.08
CA SER A 6 10.13 -32.67 40.89
C SER A 6 9.09 -33.03 39.80
N LEU A 7 7.92 -33.54 40.19
CA LEU A 7 6.82 -33.81 39.25
C LEU A 7 6.23 -32.53 38.69
N PHE A 8 6.10 -31.49 39.52
CA PHE A 8 5.60 -30.18 39.10
C PHE A 8 6.56 -29.50 38.11
N LEU A 9 7.86 -29.56 38.36
CA LEU A 9 8.88 -29.04 37.46
C LEU A 9 8.90 -29.79 36.11
N ALA A 10 8.74 -31.12 36.15
CA ALA A 10 8.64 -31.94 34.95
C ALA A 10 7.38 -31.60 34.12
N ALA A 11 6.25 -31.32 34.78
CA ALA A 11 5.02 -30.91 34.10
C ALA A 11 5.14 -29.54 33.42
N ILE A 12 5.82 -28.57 34.06
CA ILE A 12 6.12 -27.26 33.46
C ILE A 12 7.05 -27.43 32.26
N LEU A 13 8.10 -28.24 32.38
CA LEU A 13 9.03 -28.47 31.27
C LEU A 13 8.34 -29.17 30.08
N ALA A 14 7.40 -30.08 30.36
CA ALA A 14 6.59 -30.74 29.34
C ALA A 14 5.63 -29.77 28.63
N SER A 15 5.08 -28.76 29.33
CA SER A 15 4.17 -27.78 28.71
C SER A 15 4.88 -26.82 27.77
N LEU A 16 6.15 -26.47 28.02
CA LEU A 16 6.96 -25.66 27.09
C LEU A 16 7.21 -26.35 25.74
N MET A 17 7.18 -27.69 25.69
CA MET A 17 7.40 -28.45 24.46
C MET A 17 6.16 -28.56 23.55
N ILE A 18 4.98 -28.08 24.01
CA ILE A 18 3.73 -28.09 23.23
C ILE A 18 3.61 -26.83 22.34
N GLY A 19 4.48 -25.83 22.53
CA GLY A 19 4.43 -24.55 21.81
C GLY A 19 4.90 -24.55 20.35
N CYS A 20 5.38 -25.68 19.81
CA CYS A 20 5.87 -25.79 18.43
C CYS A 20 4.72 -25.93 17.40
N SER A 21 3.65 -25.15 17.58
CA SER A 21 2.42 -25.25 16.80
C SER A 21 2.45 -24.34 15.58
N ALA A 22 2.66 -24.98 14.43
CA ALA A 22 2.20 -24.61 13.08
C ALA A 22 2.69 -23.28 12.47
N THR A 23 3.83 -23.32 11.77
CA THR A 23 4.09 -22.37 10.68
C THR A 23 3.17 -22.72 9.50
N ASN A 24 2.16 -21.88 9.23
CA ASN A 24 1.31 -22.04 8.07
C ASN A 24 2.05 -21.54 6.81
N ARG A 25 2.20 -22.41 5.81
CA ARG A 25 2.72 -22.02 4.49
C ARG A 25 1.57 -21.43 3.68
N LEU A 26 1.50 -20.10 3.66
CA LEU A 26 0.59 -19.38 2.77
C LEU A 26 1.24 -19.27 1.39
N THR A 27 0.49 -19.65 0.35
CA THR A 27 0.88 -19.43 -1.04
C THR A 27 -0.16 -18.50 -1.65
N MET A 28 0.29 -17.35 -2.17
CA MET A 28 -0.58 -16.41 -2.89
C MET A 28 -0.25 -16.48 -4.38
N GLY A 29 -1.26 -16.63 -5.21
CA GLY A 29 -1.12 -16.44 -6.64
C GLY A 29 -0.95 -14.95 -6.94
N ILE A 30 0.03 -14.59 -7.76
CA ILE A 30 0.24 -13.21 -8.21
C ILE A 30 -0.18 -13.15 -9.68
N THR A 31 -1.04 -12.20 -10.02
CA THR A 31 -1.34 -11.88 -11.42
C THR A 31 -0.17 -11.10 -12.01
N GLU A 32 0.32 -11.54 -13.17
CA GLU A 32 1.33 -10.77 -13.90
C GLU A 32 0.66 -9.55 -14.54
N PRO A 33 1.14 -8.32 -14.30
CA PRO A 33 0.55 -7.13 -14.89
C PRO A 33 0.81 -7.09 -16.40
N ALA A 34 -0.07 -6.42 -17.13
CA ALA A 34 0.13 -6.20 -18.56
C ALA A 34 1.40 -5.37 -18.82
N ILE A 35 2.13 -5.70 -19.88
CA ILE A 35 3.28 -4.91 -20.34
C ILE A 35 2.77 -3.56 -20.85
N VAL A 36 3.32 -2.47 -20.30
CA VAL A 36 3.03 -1.09 -20.74
C VAL A 36 4.25 -0.52 -21.44
N THR A 37 4.10 -0.14 -22.70
CA THR A 37 5.16 0.55 -23.45
C THR A 37 5.08 2.05 -23.20
N LEU A 38 6.18 2.64 -22.74
CA LEU A 38 6.31 4.09 -22.60
C LEU A 38 7.00 4.68 -23.82
N SER A 39 6.67 5.95 -24.13
CA SER A 39 7.41 6.70 -25.16
C SER A 39 8.88 6.83 -24.76
N PRO A 40 9.84 6.62 -25.68
CA PRO A 40 11.27 6.85 -25.42
C PRO A 40 11.60 8.30 -24.98
N GLU A 41 10.71 9.24 -25.31
CA GLU A 41 10.81 10.66 -24.97
C GLU A 41 10.41 10.97 -23.52
N ALA A 42 9.71 10.05 -22.83
CA ALA A 42 9.35 10.23 -21.44
C ALA A 42 10.58 10.02 -20.53
N LYS A 43 11.08 11.10 -19.94
CA LYS A 43 12.29 11.11 -19.11
C LYS A 43 11.99 11.44 -17.65
N LYS A 44 10.96 12.24 -17.40
CA LYS A 44 10.58 12.72 -16.08
C LYS A 44 9.25 12.11 -15.68
N ILE A 45 9.24 11.35 -14.59
CA ILE A 45 8.08 10.59 -14.16
C ILE A 45 7.49 11.19 -12.89
N GLY A 46 6.18 11.44 -12.89
CA GLY A 46 5.40 11.73 -11.70
C GLY A 46 4.67 10.50 -11.20
N ILE A 47 4.60 10.33 -9.89
CA ILE A 47 3.82 9.28 -9.22
C ILE A 47 2.85 9.95 -8.26
N ILE A 48 1.55 9.69 -8.42
CA ILE A 48 0.49 10.21 -7.56
C ILE A 48 -0.21 9.10 -6.80
N ASN A 49 -0.63 9.42 -5.58
CA ASN A 49 -1.49 8.56 -4.79
C ASN A 49 -2.90 9.16 -4.68
N ARG A 50 -3.89 8.48 -5.28
CA ARG A 50 -5.30 8.87 -5.28
C ARG A 50 -6.18 7.93 -4.44
N SER A 51 -5.60 6.84 -3.91
CA SER A 51 -6.34 5.82 -3.16
C SER A 51 -6.82 6.31 -1.79
N LEU A 52 -6.15 7.33 -1.24
CA LEU A 52 -6.48 7.90 0.06
C LEU A 52 -7.64 8.90 -0.03
N PRO A 53 -8.49 9.00 1.00
CA PRO A 53 -9.52 10.04 1.09
C PRO A 53 -8.88 11.42 1.21
N SER A 54 -9.53 12.44 0.62
CA SER A 54 -9.12 13.83 0.84
C SER A 54 -9.46 14.31 2.25
N GLU A 55 -8.71 15.27 2.77
CA GLU A 55 -8.95 15.89 4.09
C GLU A 55 -10.39 16.42 4.26
N LYS A 56 -11.03 16.84 3.18
CA LYS A 56 -12.42 17.36 3.18
C LYS A 56 -13.47 16.32 3.57
N ASN A 57 -13.17 15.02 3.40
CA ASN A 57 -14.08 13.93 3.69
C ASN A 57 -13.91 13.33 5.10
N LYS A 58 -13.01 13.86 5.94
CA LYS A 58 -12.69 13.29 7.27
C LYS A 58 -13.77 13.48 8.35
N ASN A 59 -14.76 14.34 8.12
CA ASN A 59 -15.73 14.74 9.15
C ASN A 59 -16.91 13.76 9.36
N ALA A 60 -17.08 12.74 8.51
CA ALA A 60 -18.19 11.79 8.60
C ALA A 60 -17.95 10.59 9.55
N ASP A 61 -16.70 10.30 9.90
CA ASP A 61 -16.31 8.99 10.43
C ASP A 61 -15.91 8.99 11.91
N LYS A 62 -16.78 9.42 12.85
CA LYS A 62 -16.38 9.51 14.29
C LYS A 62 -16.85 8.38 15.20
N ILE A 63 -17.69 7.45 14.74
CA ILE A 63 -18.22 6.37 15.61
C ILE A 63 -17.68 4.98 15.22
N ASP A 64 -17.32 4.76 13.94
CA ASP A 64 -16.81 3.47 13.42
C ASP A 64 -15.29 3.25 13.58
N GLN A 65 -14.62 4.12 14.35
CA GLN A 65 -13.17 4.31 14.28
C GLN A 65 -12.32 3.20 14.91
N ILE A 66 -12.78 2.45 15.91
CA ILE A 66 -11.84 1.59 16.67
C ILE A 66 -11.46 0.31 15.89
N LEU A 67 -12.38 -0.25 15.10
CA LEU A 67 -12.09 -1.39 14.21
C LEU A 67 -11.67 -0.93 12.81
N SER A 68 -12.23 0.17 12.31
CA SER A 68 -11.83 0.73 11.01
C SER A 68 -10.48 1.43 11.02
N ALA A 69 -9.95 1.85 12.17
CA ALA A 69 -8.66 2.54 12.24
C ALA A 69 -7.48 1.63 11.87
N GLU A 70 -7.55 0.35 12.23
CA GLU A 70 -6.50 -0.61 11.87
C GLU A 70 -6.45 -0.80 10.35
N GLY A 71 -7.59 -1.12 9.72
CA GLY A 71 -7.68 -1.25 8.26
C GLY A 71 -7.27 0.03 7.52
N LYS A 72 -7.74 1.20 7.96
CA LYS A 72 -7.36 2.49 7.36
C LYS A 72 -5.87 2.80 7.49
N LEU A 73 -5.24 2.41 8.61
CA LEU A 73 -3.80 2.58 8.78
C LEU A 73 -3.03 1.64 7.86
N LEU A 74 -3.45 0.38 7.75
CA LEU A 74 -2.86 -0.60 6.85
C LEU A 74 -3.00 -0.19 5.37
N ASP A 75 -4.15 0.34 4.97
CA ASP A 75 -4.37 0.89 3.63
C ASP A 75 -3.44 2.07 3.34
N LEU A 76 -3.23 2.94 4.33
CA LEU A 76 -2.34 4.10 4.21
C LEU A 76 -0.89 3.67 4.08
N GLU A 77 -0.41 2.81 4.98
CA GLU A 77 0.96 2.31 4.97
C GLU A 77 1.25 1.48 3.73
N GLY A 78 0.30 0.63 3.33
CA GLY A 78 0.42 -0.19 2.13
C GLY A 78 0.42 0.63 0.85
N ALA A 79 -0.45 1.64 0.74
CA ALA A 79 -0.46 2.54 -0.41
C ALA A 79 0.82 3.35 -0.50
N GLN A 80 1.36 3.82 0.63
CA GLN A 80 2.65 4.50 0.68
C GLN A 80 3.79 3.56 0.26
N ALA A 81 3.83 2.35 0.81
CA ALA A 81 4.84 1.34 0.46
C ALA A 81 4.80 0.98 -1.03
N ALA A 82 3.61 0.91 -1.64
CA ALA A 82 3.45 0.65 -3.07
C ALA A 82 4.02 1.78 -3.94
N VAL A 83 3.72 3.04 -3.60
CA VAL A 83 4.26 4.23 -4.30
C VAL A 83 5.79 4.30 -4.17
N GLU A 84 6.32 4.06 -2.98
CA GLU A 84 7.76 4.05 -2.73
C GLU A 84 8.46 2.90 -3.45
N ALA A 85 7.85 1.71 -3.49
CA ALA A 85 8.38 0.57 -4.23
C ALA A 85 8.44 0.85 -5.73
N LEU A 86 7.38 1.42 -6.31
CA LEU A 86 7.39 1.84 -7.72
C LEU A 86 8.48 2.86 -8.00
N SER A 87 8.60 3.90 -7.17
CA SER A 87 9.64 4.92 -7.27
C SER A 87 11.04 4.30 -7.25
N ARG A 88 11.28 3.33 -6.36
CA ARG A 88 12.56 2.62 -6.25
C ARG A 88 12.89 1.83 -7.51
N VAL A 89 11.92 1.09 -8.05
CA VAL A 89 12.09 0.30 -9.28
C VAL A 89 12.36 1.20 -10.48
N LEU A 90 11.61 2.30 -10.62
CA LEU A 90 11.80 3.25 -11.72
C LEU A 90 13.18 3.93 -11.65
N ARG A 91 13.67 4.27 -10.45
CA ARG A 91 15.02 4.85 -10.26
C ARG A 91 16.17 3.92 -10.63
N GLN A 92 15.93 2.61 -10.72
CA GLN A 92 16.94 1.66 -11.19
C GLN A 92 17.07 1.65 -12.72
N ASN A 93 16.18 2.33 -13.43
CA ASN A 93 16.23 2.45 -14.88
C ASN A 93 16.92 3.77 -15.28
N ASP A 94 18.13 3.65 -15.83
CA ASP A 94 18.96 4.77 -16.27
C ASP A 94 18.34 5.59 -17.42
N THR A 95 17.24 5.13 -18.04
CA THR A 95 16.56 5.90 -19.09
C THR A 95 15.77 7.09 -18.56
N PHE A 96 15.43 7.11 -17.27
CA PHE A 96 14.67 8.19 -16.63
C PHE A 96 15.61 9.17 -15.94
N GLU A 97 15.38 10.46 -16.16
CA GLU A 97 16.18 11.55 -15.58
C GLU A 97 15.70 11.93 -14.19
N GLU A 98 14.38 11.85 -13.95
CA GLU A 98 13.79 12.36 -12.71
C GLU A 98 12.53 11.57 -12.33
N ILE A 99 12.41 11.18 -11.05
CA ILE A 99 11.23 10.51 -10.49
C ILE A 99 10.69 11.35 -9.32
N LYS A 100 9.47 11.88 -9.44
CA LYS A 100 8.80 12.70 -8.42
C LYS A 100 7.59 11.98 -7.83
N ILE A 101 7.52 11.91 -6.51
CA ILE A 101 6.28 11.57 -5.81
C ILE A 101 5.54 12.87 -5.57
N ILE A 102 4.35 13.01 -6.17
CA ILE A 102 3.55 14.22 -6.16
C ILE A 102 2.39 14.02 -5.18
N ASN A 103 2.31 14.90 -4.18
CA ASN A 103 1.19 14.95 -3.25
C ASN A 103 0.26 16.10 -3.64
N ASP A 104 -0.88 15.75 -4.23
CA ASP A 104 -1.96 16.70 -4.59
C ASP A 104 -3.25 16.23 -3.89
N GLU A 105 -3.83 17.09 -3.05
CA GLU A 105 -5.06 16.79 -2.31
C GLU A 105 -6.31 16.79 -3.20
N ALA A 106 -6.31 17.54 -4.30
CA ALA A 106 -7.49 17.66 -5.18
C ALA A 106 -7.80 16.38 -5.95
N ILE A 107 -6.77 15.54 -6.16
CA ILE A 107 -6.87 14.28 -6.90
C ILE A 107 -7.19 13.08 -6.01
N LYS A 108 -7.17 13.25 -4.68
CA LYS A 108 -7.51 12.20 -3.70
C LYS A 108 -9.00 11.93 -3.74
N LYS A 109 -9.36 10.69 -4.08
CA LYS A 109 -10.76 10.26 -4.27
C LYS A 109 -11.12 9.04 -3.40
N GLY A 110 -10.25 8.63 -2.48
CA GLY A 110 -10.40 7.40 -1.68
C GLY A 110 -11.77 7.25 -1.04
N LEU A 111 -12.59 6.39 -1.63
CA LEU A 111 -13.96 6.06 -1.21
C LEU A 111 -14.22 4.55 -1.33
N SER A 112 -13.16 3.72 -1.25
CA SER A 112 -13.22 2.25 -1.40
C SER A 112 -13.83 1.75 -2.71
N ILE A 113 -13.97 2.63 -3.70
CA ILE A 113 -14.40 2.34 -5.07
C ILE A 113 -13.33 2.82 -6.04
N LEU A 114 -13.15 2.10 -7.15
CA LEU A 114 -12.23 2.51 -8.20
C LEU A 114 -12.73 3.84 -8.80
N PRO A 115 -11.97 4.95 -8.68
CA PRO A 115 -12.42 6.24 -9.18
C PRO A 115 -12.37 6.27 -10.70
N ALA A 116 -13.10 7.23 -11.28
CA ALA A 116 -12.93 7.55 -12.69
C ALA A 116 -11.47 7.93 -13.01
N SER A 117 -11.06 7.61 -14.23
CA SER A 117 -9.78 8.06 -14.79
C SER A 117 -9.68 9.59 -14.73
N LEU A 118 -8.46 10.11 -14.55
CA LEU A 118 -8.22 11.55 -14.66
C LEU A 118 -8.57 12.01 -16.07
N SER A 119 -9.13 13.22 -16.17
CA SER A 119 -9.29 13.85 -17.48
C SER A 119 -7.92 14.22 -18.05
N TRP A 120 -7.81 14.36 -19.38
CA TRP A 120 -6.56 14.77 -20.00
C TRP A 120 -6.12 16.17 -19.55
N GLU A 121 -7.07 17.06 -19.26
CA GLU A 121 -6.80 18.39 -18.71
C GLU A 121 -6.17 18.30 -17.31
N GLU A 122 -6.65 17.40 -16.46
CA GLU A 122 -6.05 17.15 -15.14
C GLU A 122 -4.63 16.57 -15.26
N VAL A 123 -4.43 15.61 -16.17
CA VAL A 123 -3.10 15.03 -16.44
C VAL A 123 -2.14 16.11 -16.94
N GLU A 124 -2.56 16.94 -17.90
CA GLU A 124 -1.75 18.04 -18.42
C GLU A 124 -1.38 19.05 -17.32
N ARG A 125 -2.33 19.41 -16.46
CA ARG A 125 -2.07 20.29 -15.32
C ARG A 125 -1.00 19.69 -14.42
N LEU A 126 -1.15 18.42 -14.02
CA LEU A 126 -0.19 17.73 -13.16
C LEU A 126 1.21 17.68 -13.79
N CYS A 127 1.30 17.35 -15.08
CA CYS A 127 2.56 17.33 -15.81
C CYS A 127 3.23 18.71 -15.85
N LYS A 128 2.46 19.76 -16.18
CA LYS A 128 2.97 21.15 -16.25
C LYS A 128 3.43 21.68 -14.89
N GLU A 129 2.62 21.51 -13.85
CA GLU A 129 2.91 22.02 -12.50
C GLU A 129 4.12 21.34 -11.87
N ASN A 130 4.34 20.05 -12.17
CA ASN A 130 5.43 19.27 -11.58
C ASN A 130 6.63 19.07 -12.51
N GLY A 131 6.54 19.54 -13.76
CA GLY A 131 7.61 19.39 -14.77
C GLY A 131 7.93 17.93 -15.06
N VAL A 132 6.92 17.10 -15.24
CA VAL A 132 7.03 15.67 -15.56
C VAL A 132 6.34 15.35 -16.89
N ASP A 133 6.74 14.28 -17.56
CA ASP A 133 6.24 13.88 -18.87
C ASP A 133 5.10 12.86 -18.76
N VAL A 134 5.14 12.01 -17.73
CA VAL A 134 4.19 10.90 -17.53
C VAL A 134 3.78 10.81 -16.06
N ILE A 135 2.52 10.42 -15.82
CA ILE A 135 1.98 10.18 -14.49
C ILE A 135 1.65 8.70 -14.30
N PHE A 136 2.22 8.09 -13.26
CA PHE A 136 1.71 6.85 -12.67
C PHE A 136 0.74 7.18 -11.55
N SER A 137 -0.44 6.57 -11.59
CA SER A 137 -1.52 6.86 -10.65
C SER A 137 -1.92 5.62 -9.85
N LEU A 138 -1.66 5.62 -8.54
CA LEU A 138 -2.29 4.65 -7.63
C LEU A 138 -3.74 5.06 -7.39
N ALA A 139 -4.66 4.45 -8.15
CA ALA A 139 -6.09 4.81 -8.14
C ALA A 139 -6.87 4.20 -6.97
N LEU A 140 -6.49 2.99 -6.54
CA LEU A 140 -7.14 2.24 -5.47
C LEU A 140 -6.10 1.37 -4.76
N TYR A 141 -6.22 1.27 -3.44
CA TYR A 141 -5.45 0.38 -2.60
C TYR A 141 -6.35 -0.02 -1.43
N ASP A 142 -6.48 -1.32 -1.20
CA ASP A 142 -7.36 -1.90 -0.19
C ASP A 142 -6.67 -3.16 0.36
N THR A 143 -6.47 -3.20 1.67
CA THR A 143 -5.85 -4.32 2.38
C THR A 143 -6.86 -5.38 2.79
N ASP A 144 -8.16 -5.15 2.61
CA ASP A 144 -9.19 -6.15 2.84
C ASP A 144 -9.14 -7.24 1.77
N THR A 145 -8.39 -8.30 2.06
CA THR A 145 -8.40 -9.52 1.26
C THR A 145 -9.64 -10.33 1.63
N ARG A 146 -10.73 -10.17 0.88
CA ARG A 146 -11.86 -11.11 0.90
C ARG A 146 -11.41 -12.45 0.30
N VAL A 147 -10.73 -13.27 1.09
CA VAL A 147 -10.45 -14.69 0.84
C VAL A 147 -11.43 -15.59 1.57
#